data_AF-A0A2E0R1C6-F1
#
_entry.id   AF-A0A2E0R1C6-F1
#
_cell.length_a   1.000
_cell.length_b   1.000
_cell.length_c   1.000
_cell.angle_alpha   90.00
_cell.angle_beta   90.00
_cell.angle_gamma   90.00
#
_symmetry.space_group_name_H-M   'P 1'
#
loop_
_entity.id
_entity.type
_entity.pdbx_description
1 polymer ?
#
loop_
_entity_poly.entity_id
_entity_poly.type
_entity_poly.pdbx_seq_one_letter_code
_entity_poly.pdbx_strand_id
1 'polypeptide(L)'
;MCQYAIWNCLLLIPSLLCGGMSNDKNTDMKYLLRAIRRIAFLFSALFALTSCGRNDKLSSFVDNPEKLHPEDAMALQTWIGANNFATDEIHAGSEGGHQGDVSVLISDRRVSSIKATGVSSLEGLVPLPELLELNLSEFQGSDLSDSPPSLEKLRLRGTKLKSLDGIEMSKELRELEFFWTSIVDLAPLSGLKNLSRLSAERQTLETVSIPSSLKSLTLLNLAHNKIASITGLENLTSVEVLILDDNQLTEVKGIDSLPALKSLNLTNNQISDLSSIAASNSVEKINLKGNPLTDLSLLSNWPALAEVSSDEAAGTVPGKLIKKETLTDAQVQEQEARSLKAKYLENANFVEEPSLAANGRTEGVRKQISSHFSLNGKSGFKGEIAINKLSGSVRLPVAETDNLEFQNKEIKISGTVSVESGSLTVYSPVEINFWSQASLFVDRPVRRGEVPDGLVLKGYVAREITPGSKVPFSANLLPFASRYALLLDSGEEGAVNVHFVLE
;
A
#
# COMPACT_ATOMS: atom_id res chain seq x y z
N MET A 1 2.13 -26.03 -33.55
CA MET A 1 1.48 -27.14 -34.29
C MET A 1 1.14 -26.67 -35.68
N CYS A 2 1.83 -27.28 -36.65
CA CYS A 2 1.36 -27.53 -38.01
C CYS A 2 0.89 -26.30 -38.80
N GLN A 3 1.70 -25.67 -39.64
CA GLN A 3 2.29 -26.28 -40.85
C GLN A 3 1.38 -27.27 -41.62
N TYR A 4 0.05 -27.22 -41.41
CA TYR A 4 -0.98 -27.90 -42.21
C TYR A 4 -2.18 -27.04 -42.62
N ALA A 5 -2.13 -25.70 -42.48
CA ALA A 5 -3.10 -24.80 -43.12
C ALA A 5 -2.48 -23.87 -44.18
N ILE A 6 -1.20 -24.07 -44.52
CA ILE A 6 -0.54 -23.45 -45.68
C ILE A 6 -0.91 -24.18 -46.98
N TRP A 7 -1.54 -25.37 -46.89
CA TRP A 7 -1.98 -26.17 -48.05
C TRP A 7 -3.51 -26.19 -48.31
N ASN A 8 -4.29 -25.39 -47.58
CA ASN A 8 -5.65 -24.94 -47.95
C ASN A 8 -5.64 -23.41 -48.09
N CYS A 9 -4.62 -22.84 -48.75
CA CYS A 9 -4.52 -22.77 -50.21
C CYS A 9 -5.74 -22.10 -50.84
N LEU A 10 -5.48 -20.95 -51.49
CA LEU A 10 -5.40 -20.85 -52.96
C LEU A 10 -6.56 -21.43 -53.80
N LEU A 11 -7.69 -21.78 -53.21
CA LEU A 11 -8.89 -22.26 -53.89
C LEU A 11 -10.10 -21.33 -53.77
N LEU A 12 -9.91 -20.11 -53.25
CA LEU A 12 -10.93 -19.05 -53.34
C LEU A 12 -10.37 -17.73 -53.94
N ILE A 13 -9.38 -17.86 -54.81
CA ILE A 13 -9.26 -16.99 -55.98
C ILE A 13 -9.68 -17.86 -57.18
N PRO A 14 -10.98 -18.11 -57.34
CA PRO A 14 -11.69 -17.41 -58.40
C PRO A 14 -13.16 -17.09 -58.03
N SER A 15 -13.38 -15.92 -57.45
CA SER A 15 -14.61 -15.15 -57.67
C SER A 15 -14.34 -13.70 -58.05
N LEU A 16 -13.07 -13.36 -58.29
CA LEU A 16 -12.68 -12.30 -59.21
C LEU A 16 -12.80 -12.86 -60.63
N LEU A 17 -13.63 -12.22 -61.45
CA LEU A 17 -13.80 -12.43 -62.91
C LEU A 17 -14.85 -13.47 -63.33
N CYS A 18 -16.13 -13.15 -63.16
CA CYS A 18 -17.15 -13.42 -64.19
C CYS A 18 -18.44 -12.67 -63.85
N GLY A 19 -18.69 -11.55 -64.55
CA GLY A 19 -19.96 -10.82 -64.45
C GLY A 19 -19.89 -9.36 -64.86
N GLY A 20 -19.64 -9.10 -66.15
CA GLY A 20 -19.98 -7.81 -66.79
C GLY A 20 -18.84 -6.81 -66.95
N MET A 21 -18.08 -6.94 -68.04
CA MET A 21 -17.30 -5.84 -68.62
C MET A 21 -18.27 -4.82 -69.23
N SER A 22 -18.08 -3.52 -68.96
CA SER A 22 -18.59 -2.44 -69.80
C SER A 22 -17.42 -1.75 -70.49
N ASN A 23 -17.55 -1.51 -71.80
CA ASN A 23 -16.49 -1.06 -72.71
C ASN A 23 -16.23 0.45 -72.61
N ASP A 24 -15.68 0.91 -71.49
CA ASP A 24 -15.05 2.23 -71.48
C ASP A 24 -13.79 2.23 -70.58
N LYS A 25 -12.64 2.05 -71.23
CA LYS A 25 -11.32 1.99 -70.57
C LYS A 25 -11.00 3.27 -69.78
N ASN A 26 -11.67 4.38 -70.04
CA ASN A 26 -11.50 5.61 -69.29
C ASN A 26 -12.43 5.73 -68.07
N THR A 27 -13.49 4.93 -68.01
CA THR A 27 -14.43 4.89 -66.89
C THR A 27 -14.03 3.81 -65.88
N ASP A 28 -13.51 2.67 -66.35
CA ASP A 28 -12.95 1.61 -65.48
C ASP A 28 -11.64 2.01 -64.79
N MET A 29 -10.77 2.76 -65.47
CA MET A 29 -9.54 3.25 -64.86
C MET A 29 -9.82 4.33 -63.79
N LYS A 30 -10.88 5.14 -63.96
CA LYS A 30 -11.33 6.12 -62.94
C LYS A 30 -12.01 5.46 -61.74
N TYR A 31 -12.68 4.32 -61.91
CA TYR A 31 -13.24 3.52 -60.80
C TYR A 31 -12.15 2.73 -60.06
N LEU A 32 -11.19 2.15 -60.78
CA LEU A 32 -10.04 1.44 -60.20
C LEU A 32 -9.12 2.41 -59.43
N LEU A 33 -8.86 3.61 -59.94
CA LEU A 33 -8.10 4.65 -59.22
C LEU A 33 -8.87 5.24 -58.02
N ARG A 34 -10.22 5.26 -58.03
CA ARG A 34 -11.03 5.67 -56.88
C ARG A 34 -11.12 4.58 -55.81
N ALA A 35 -11.15 3.30 -56.19
CA ALA A 35 -11.09 2.16 -55.27
C ALA A 35 -9.69 2.03 -54.65
N ILE A 36 -8.63 2.15 -55.44
CA ILE A 36 -7.24 2.13 -54.95
C ILE A 36 -6.94 3.36 -54.08
N ARG A 37 -7.47 4.56 -54.39
CA ARG A 37 -7.35 5.72 -53.50
C ARG A 37 -8.16 5.60 -52.21
N ARG A 38 -9.32 4.95 -52.20
CA ARG A 38 -10.09 4.69 -50.96
C ARG A 38 -9.46 3.60 -50.10
N ILE A 39 -8.88 2.56 -50.70
CA ILE A 39 -8.13 1.52 -49.99
C ILE A 39 -6.80 2.08 -49.47
N ALA A 40 -6.10 2.92 -50.23
CA ALA A 40 -4.90 3.61 -49.76
C ALA A 40 -5.20 4.65 -48.67
N PHE A 41 -6.34 5.36 -48.71
CA PHE A 41 -6.73 6.28 -47.63
C PHE A 41 -7.20 5.54 -46.37
N LEU A 42 -7.84 4.37 -46.51
CA LEU A 42 -8.16 3.48 -45.38
C LEU A 42 -6.91 2.83 -44.77
N PHE A 43 -5.90 2.47 -45.57
CA PHE A 43 -4.61 1.99 -45.07
C PHE A 43 -3.73 3.11 -44.50
N SER A 44 -3.84 4.36 -44.96
CA SER A 44 -3.11 5.51 -44.40
C SER A 44 -3.78 6.08 -43.15
N ALA A 45 -5.10 5.94 -43.01
CA ALA A 45 -5.84 6.31 -41.81
C ALA A 45 -5.71 5.26 -40.69
N LEU A 46 -5.51 3.97 -41.03
CA LEU A 46 -5.07 2.95 -40.07
C LEU A 46 -3.60 3.11 -39.65
N PHE A 47 -2.79 3.84 -40.42
CA PHE A 47 -1.38 4.10 -40.12
C PHE A 47 -1.16 5.36 -39.25
N ALA A 48 -2.22 6.08 -38.89
CA ALA A 48 -2.16 7.29 -38.06
C ALA A 48 -2.93 7.18 -36.73
N LEU A 49 -3.48 6.01 -36.37
CA LEU A 49 -4.27 5.85 -35.13
C LEU A 49 -3.97 4.60 -34.29
N THR A 50 -2.86 3.89 -34.51
CA THR A 50 -2.31 2.96 -33.52
C THR A 50 -0.81 3.15 -33.42
N SER A 51 -0.45 4.33 -32.92
CA SER A 51 0.75 4.54 -32.12
C SER A 51 0.82 3.52 -30.97
N CYS A 52 2.01 2.96 -30.76
CA CYS A 52 2.43 2.19 -29.59
C CYS A 52 1.86 0.76 -29.43
N GLY A 53 2.77 -0.23 -29.55
CA GLY A 53 2.91 -1.29 -28.55
C GLY A 53 2.33 -2.68 -28.85
N ARG A 54 3.09 -3.69 -28.38
CA ARG A 54 2.85 -5.15 -28.27
C ARG A 54 3.27 -6.00 -29.48
N ASN A 55 3.83 -7.21 -29.34
CA ASN A 55 3.96 -8.14 -28.20
C ASN A 55 4.98 -9.25 -28.57
N ASP A 56 5.47 -10.01 -27.59
CA ASP A 56 5.57 -11.48 -27.66
C ASP A 56 6.10 -12.09 -26.34
N LYS A 57 5.20 -12.66 -25.52
CA LYS A 57 5.18 -14.09 -25.14
C LYS A 57 4.25 -14.40 -23.96
N LEU A 58 3.12 -15.04 -24.26
CA LEU A 58 2.57 -16.12 -23.44
C LEU A 58 3.57 -17.27 -23.38
N SER A 59 3.78 -17.85 -22.20
CA SER A 59 3.51 -19.28 -21.93
C SER A 59 4.31 -19.81 -20.73
N SER A 60 3.81 -19.54 -19.53
CA SER A 60 3.80 -20.53 -18.45
C SER A 60 2.87 -20.07 -17.32
N PHE A 61 2.04 -20.99 -16.85
CA PHE A 61 1.18 -20.90 -15.66
C PHE A 61 -0.16 -20.18 -15.75
N VAL A 62 -1.10 -20.80 -16.47
CA VAL A 62 -2.53 -20.84 -16.13
C VAL A 62 -2.88 -22.30 -15.83
N ASP A 63 -3.41 -22.58 -14.64
CA ASP A 63 -4.42 -23.62 -14.40
C ASP A 63 -5.68 -22.91 -13.85
N ASN A 64 -6.60 -22.61 -14.78
CA ASN A 64 -8.06 -22.37 -14.76
C ASN A 64 -8.75 -21.86 -13.46
N PRO A 65 -9.41 -20.67 -13.43
CA PRO A 65 -10.91 -20.61 -13.58
C PRO A 65 -11.55 -19.30 -14.19
N GLU A 66 -12.90 -19.13 -14.10
CA GLU A 66 -13.89 -18.47 -15.01
C GLU A 66 -14.23 -16.94 -14.84
N LYS A 67 -15.35 -16.39 -15.36
CA LYS A 67 -15.56 -14.95 -15.71
C LYS A 67 -16.49 -14.12 -14.78
N LEU A 68 -16.20 -12.83 -14.60
CA LEU A 68 -17.09 -11.79 -14.01
C LEU A 68 -18.34 -11.50 -14.86
N HIS A 69 -19.42 -11.01 -14.24
CA HIS A 69 -20.61 -10.57 -14.97
C HIS A 69 -20.34 -9.24 -15.70
N PRO A 70 -20.82 -9.05 -16.95
CA PRO A 70 -20.56 -7.83 -17.72
C PRO A 70 -20.95 -6.53 -17.03
N GLU A 71 -22.02 -6.55 -16.23
CA GLU A 71 -22.48 -5.38 -15.48
C GLU A 71 -21.49 -4.96 -14.39
N ASP A 72 -20.89 -5.94 -13.69
CA ASP A 72 -19.90 -5.68 -12.63
C ASP A 72 -18.61 -5.09 -13.21
N ALA A 73 -18.17 -5.61 -14.36
CA ALA A 73 -16.97 -5.14 -15.04
C ALA A 73 -17.13 -3.68 -15.51
N MET A 74 -18.30 -3.34 -16.06
CA MET A 74 -18.62 -1.99 -16.52
C MET A 74 -18.72 -0.98 -15.37
N ALA A 75 -19.32 -1.40 -14.25
CA ALA A 75 -19.47 -0.57 -13.05
C ALA A 75 -18.10 -0.22 -12.44
N LEU A 76 -17.21 -1.23 -12.32
CA LEU A 76 -15.84 -1.03 -11.84
C LEU A 76 -15.00 -0.16 -12.78
N GLN A 77 -15.12 -0.37 -14.11
CA GLN A 77 -14.43 0.45 -15.11
C GLN A 77 -14.84 1.92 -15.03
N THR A 78 -16.14 2.17 -14.82
CA THR A 78 -16.68 3.53 -14.66
C THR A 78 -16.15 4.18 -13.40
N TRP A 79 -16.16 3.46 -12.27
CA TRP A 79 -15.62 3.96 -11.00
C TRP A 79 -14.11 4.28 -11.09
N ILE A 80 -13.32 3.44 -11.75
CA ILE A 80 -11.89 3.70 -11.99
C ILE A 80 -11.69 4.96 -12.82
N GLY A 81 -12.45 5.12 -13.91
CA GLY A 81 -12.38 6.29 -14.79
C GLY A 81 -12.77 7.59 -14.07
N ALA A 82 -13.78 7.55 -13.20
CA ALA A 82 -14.24 8.71 -12.45
C ALA A 82 -13.24 9.18 -11.38
N ASN A 83 -12.37 8.28 -10.89
CA ASN A 83 -11.45 8.55 -9.78
C ASN A 83 -10.00 8.82 -10.23
N ASN A 84 -9.76 8.99 -11.53
CA ASN A 84 -8.49 9.43 -12.09
C ASN A 84 -7.28 8.59 -11.65
N PHE A 85 -7.50 7.30 -11.38
CA PHE A 85 -6.44 6.36 -11.09
C PHE A 85 -5.53 6.23 -12.32
N ALA A 86 -4.28 6.67 -12.20
CA ALA A 86 -3.25 6.36 -13.18
C ALA A 86 -3.04 4.83 -13.15
N THR A 87 -3.41 4.15 -14.23
CA THR A 87 -3.37 2.69 -14.32
C THR A 87 -1.93 2.19 -14.41
N ASP A 88 -1.27 2.04 -13.26
CA ASP A 88 -0.02 1.25 -13.14
C ASP A 88 -0.14 0.08 -12.14
N GLU A 89 -1.19 0.01 -11.30
CA GLU A 89 -1.47 -1.20 -10.50
C GLU A 89 -2.97 -1.49 -10.35
N ILE A 90 -3.54 -2.26 -11.30
CA ILE A 90 -4.59 -3.23 -11.01
C ILE A 90 -4.29 -4.49 -11.85
N HIS A 91 -3.99 -5.60 -11.19
CA HIS A 91 -3.76 -6.87 -11.87
C HIS A 91 -5.09 -7.52 -12.22
N ALA A 92 -5.48 -7.36 -13.48
CA ALA A 92 -6.46 -8.20 -14.11
C ALA A 92 -6.09 -8.35 -15.58
N GLY A 93 -5.63 -9.52 -15.99
CA GLY A 93 -4.98 -9.73 -17.29
C GLY A 93 -5.90 -9.56 -18.52
N SER A 94 -5.34 -9.53 -19.70
CA SER A 94 -6.13 -9.55 -20.94
C SER A 94 -5.32 -10.21 -22.04
N GLU A 95 -6.01 -10.91 -22.95
CA GLU A 95 -5.64 -10.95 -24.38
C GLU A 95 -6.96 -11.03 -25.15
N GLY A 96 -7.37 -10.17 -26.08
CA GLY A 96 -6.74 -9.25 -27.03
C GLY A 96 -7.52 -9.46 -28.36
N GLY A 97 -8.02 -8.51 -29.13
CA GLY A 97 -8.27 -7.07 -29.01
C GLY A 97 -9.21 -6.66 -30.16
N HIS A 98 -9.89 -5.51 -30.03
CA HIS A 98 -10.04 -4.44 -31.04
C HIS A 98 -11.06 -3.39 -30.54
N GLN A 99 -10.59 -2.14 -30.47
CA GLN A 99 -11.32 -0.88 -30.20
C GLN A 99 -12.11 -0.76 -28.89
N GLY A 100 -11.53 0.00 -27.94
CA GLY A 100 -12.25 0.65 -26.86
C GLY A 100 -12.70 -0.26 -25.72
N ASP A 101 -11.90 -1.26 -25.33
CA ASP A 101 -12.26 -2.21 -24.29
C ASP A 101 -11.13 -2.35 -23.25
N VAL A 102 -11.45 -1.99 -22.00
CA VAL A 102 -10.67 -2.33 -20.81
C VAL A 102 -10.92 -3.81 -20.53
N SER A 103 -9.86 -4.61 -20.47
CA SER A 103 -9.98 -6.05 -20.21
C SER A 103 -9.25 -6.40 -18.91
N VAL A 104 -10.00 -7.06 -18.03
CA VAL A 104 -9.67 -7.42 -16.64
C VAL A 104 -9.88 -8.94 -16.52
N LEU A 105 -8.81 -9.73 -16.53
CA LEU A 105 -8.77 -11.17 -16.22
C LEU A 105 -8.51 -11.27 -14.72
N ILE A 106 -9.58 -11.47 -13.96
CA ILE A 106 -9.49 -12.19 -12.71
C ILE A 106 -10.57 -13.26 -12.74
N SER A 107 -10.15 -14.45 -12.36
CA SER A 107 -10.88 -15.67 -12.49
C SER A 107 -11.79 -15.96 -11.29
N ASP A 108 -13.05 -16.24 -11.61
CA ASP A 108 -14.08 -16.94 -10.83
C ASP A 108 -14.45 -16.39 -9.45
N ARG A 109 -14.23 -15.10 -9.24
CA ARG A 109 -14.75 -14.40 -8.07
C ARG A 109 -15.47 -13.14 -8.48
N ARG A 110 -16.74 -13.05 -8.11
CA ARG A 110 -17.44 -11.78 -7.99
C ARG A 110 -16.59 -10.87 -7.07
N VAL A 111 -16.46 -9.59 -7.42
CA VAL A 111 -15.58 -8.66 -6.69
C VAL A 111 -16.11 -8.50 -5.27
N SER A 112 -15.50 -9.21 -4.33
CA SER A 112 -15.95 -9.25 -2.94
C SER A 112 -15.22 -8.28 -2.02
N SER A 113 -14.08 -7.76 -2.46
CA SER A 113 -13.26 -6.82 -1.71
C SER A 113 -12.55 -5.84 -2.64
N ILE A 114 -12.56 -4.56 -2.31
CA ILE A 114 -11.80 -3.51 -2.99
C ILE A 114 -10.94 -2.77 -1.97
N LYS A 115 -9.66 -2.56 -2.31
CA LYS A 115 -8.75 -1.67 -1.58
C LYS A 115 -8.26 -0.58 -2.50
N ALA A 116 -8.34 0.67 -2.07
CA ALA A 116 -7.94 1.80 -2.89
C ALA A 116 -7.43 2.98 -2.05
N THR A 117 -6.60 3.82 -2.68
CA THR A 117 -6.04 5.02 -2.06
C THR A 117 -6.35 6.24 -2.92
N GLY A 118 -6.77 7.36 -2.31
CA GLY A 118 -6.94 8.64 -3.02
C GLY A 118 -8.25 8.79 -3.81
N VAL A 119 -9.17 7.83 -3.69
CA VAL A 119 -10.49 7.83 -4.34
C VAL A 119 -11.28 9.10 -3.99
N SER A 120 -11.89 9.76 -4.98
CA SER A 120 -12.73 10.95 -4.82
C SER A 120 -14.24 10.70 -4.84
N SER A 121 -14.72 9.54 -5.30
CA SER A 121 -16.14 9.18 -5.43
C SER A 121 -16.34 7.68 -5.32
N LEU A 122 -17.50 7.23 -4.82
CA LEU A 122 -17.93 5.82 -4.80
C LEU A 122 -18.86 5.45 -5.97
N GLU A 123 -19.12 6.39 -6.89
CA GLU A 123 -20.03 6.22 -8.02
C GLU A 123 -19.67 5.02 -8.90
N GLY A 124 -20.61 4.11 -9.10
CA GLY A 124 -20.40 2.88 -9.88
C GLY A 124 -20.03 1.66 -9.04
N LEU A 125 -19.95 1.76 -7.72
CA LEU A 125 -19.81 0.58 -6.85
C LEU A 125 -21.16 -0.06 -6.48
N VAL A 126 -22.25 0.72 -6.45
CA VAL A 126 -23.61 0.24 -6.11
C VAL A 126 -24.06 -0.99 -6.92
N PRO A 127 -23.79 -1.09 -8.24
CA PRO A 127 -24.21 -2.25 -9.02
C PRO A 127 -23.48 -3.55 -8.70
N LEU A 128 -22.46 -3.56 -7.84
CA LEU A 128 -21.65 -4.74 -7.51
C LEU A 128 -22.31 -5.52 -6.35
N PRO A 129 -23.13 -6.55 -6.62
CA PRO A 129 -24.01 -7.15 -5.59
C PRO A 129 -23.27 -7.99 -4.56
N GLU A 130 -22.01 -8.28 -4.84
CA GLU A 130 -21.17 -9.22 -4.09
C GLU A 130 -19.99 -8.51 -3.44
N LEU A 131 -19.90 -7.19 -3.58
CA LEU A 131 -18.90 -6.38 -2.91
C LEU A 131 -19.24 -6.31 -1.43
N LEU A 132 -18.50 -7.08 -0.63
CA LEU A 132 -18.68 -7.20 0.81
C LEU A 132 -17.67 -6.36 1.60
N GLU A 133 -16.48 -6.11 1.07
CA GLU A 133 -15.44 -5.36 1.77
C GLU A 133 -14.91 -4.18 0.94
N LEU A 134 -14.79 -3.01 1.58
CA LEU A 134 -14.24 -1.81 0.97
C LEU A 134 -13.23 -1.18 1.91
N ASN A 135 -12.00 -0.98 1.44
CA ASN A 135 -10.91 -0.40 2.21
C ASN A 135 -10.35 0.82 1.47
N LEU A 136 -10.66 2.00 1.98
CA LEU A 136 -10.31 3.27 1.37
C LEU A 136 -9.30 4.00 2.25
N SER A 137 -8.13 4.27 1.70
CA SER A 137 -7.14 5.18 2.28
C SER A 137 -7.20 6.52 1.56
N GLU A 138 -7.05 7.62 2.29
CA GLU A 138 -7.04 8.97 1.73
C GLU A 138 -8.26 9.28 0.83
N PHE A 139 -9.45 8.79 1.21
CA PHE A 139 -10.68 9.10 0.48
C PHE A 139 -10.95 10.61 0.49
N GLN A 140 -11.12 11.18 -0.70
CA GLN A 140 -11.29 12.60 -0.98
C GLN A 140 -12.75 13.00 -1.18
N GLY A 141 -13.67 12.03 -1.28
CA GLY A 141 -15.10 12.30 -1.43
C GLY A 141 -15.71 12.96 -0.20
N SER A 142 -16.84 13.63 -0.40
CA SER A 142 -17.55 14.38 0.64
C SER A 142 -18.43 13.52 1.55
N ASP A 143 -18.92 12.40 1.04
CA ASP A 143 -19.88 11.50 1.70
C ASP A 143 -19.76 10.07 1.15
N LEU A 144 -20.58 9.16 1.67
CA LEU A 144 -20.59 7.73 1.38
C LEU A 144 -21.86 7.29 0.64
N SER A 145 -22.60 8.20 -0.02
CA SER A 145 -23.96 7.92 -0.55
C SER A 145 -24.01 6.81 -1.59
N ASP A 146 -22.93 6.62 -2.36
CA ASP A 146 -22.81 5.56 -3.36
C ASP A 146 -22.17 4.27 -2.79
N SER A 147 -22.21 4.08 -1.47
CA SER A 147 -21.75 2.84 -0.84
C SER A 147 -22.66 1.67 -1.23
N PRO A 148 -22.10 0.50 -1.63
CA PRO A 148 -22.90 -0.66 -1.97
C PRO A 148 -23.80 -1.12 -0.81
N PRO A 149 -25.06 -1.49 -1.06
CA PRO A 149 -25.96 -1.96 0.00
C PRO A 149 -25.56 -3.32 0.57
N SER A 150 -24.82 -4.13 -0.20
CA SER A 150 -24.29 -5.45 0.17
C SER A 150 -23.07 -5.40 1.10
N LEU A 151 -22.52 -4.22 1.35
CA LEU A 151 -21.25 -4.07 2.03
C LEU A 151 -21.33 -4.56 3.48
N GLU A 152 -20.48 -5.52 3.84
CA GLU A 152 -20.35 -6.07 5.20
C GLU A 152 -19.19 -5.44 5.99
N LYS A 153 -18.16 -4.94 5.31
CA LYS A 153 -16.95 -4.39 5.92
C LYS A 153 -16.51 -3.11 5.24
N LEU A 154 -16.32 -2.04 6.02
CA LEU A 154 -15.82 -0.77 5.53
C LEU A 154 -14.64 -0.30 6.38
N ARG A 155 -13.51 -0.01 5.73
CA ARG A 155 -12.35 0.63 6.35
C ARG A 155 -12.06 1.98 5.70
N LEU A 156 -11.90 3.01 6.51
CA LEU A 156 -11.61 4.38 6.08
C LEU A 156 -10.36 4.90 6.81
N ARG A 157 -9.28 5.18 6.09
CA ARG A 157 -8.04 5.70 6.67
C ARG A 157 -7.73 7.08 6.14
N GLY A 158 -7.44 8.05 7.00
CA GLY A 158 -6.85 9.32 6.58
C GLY A 158 -7.69 10.10 5.57
N THR A 159 -9.02 10.01 5.68
CA THR A 159 -9.97 10.60 4.73
C THR A 159 -10.26 12.07 5.06
N LYS A 160 -10.81 12.80 4.08
CA LYS A 160 -11.34 14.16 4.29
C LYS A 160 -12.80 14.20 4.76
N LEU A 161 -13.39 13.03 5.02
CA LEU A 161 -14.77 12.92 5.48
C LEU A 161 -14.94 13.61 6.84
N LYS A 162 -16.03 14.37 6.97
CA LYS A 162 -16.44 15.03 8.22
C LYS A 162 -17.64 14.35 8.87
N SER A 163 -18.44 13.62 8.09
CA SER A 163 -19.57 12.82 8.53
C SER A 163 -19.53 11.46 7.84
N LEU A 164 -20.37 10.54 8.33
CA LEU A 164 -20.61 9.22 7.74
C LEU A 164 -21.89 9.20 6.89
N ASP A 165 -22.37 10.38 6.46
CA ASP A 165 -23.61 10.48 5.68
C ASP A 165 -23.50 9.61 4.42
N GLY A 166 -24.57 8.88 4.11
CA GLY A 166 -24.64 7.93 3.00
C GLY A 166 -24.36 6.48 3.40
N ILE A 167 -23.72 6.23 4.56
CA ILE A 167 -23.46 4.88 5.05
C ILE A 167 -24.76 4.11 5.38
N GLU A 168 -25.88 4.82 5.58
CA GLU A 168 -27.20 4.26 5.88
C GLU A 168 -27.70 3.27 4.82
N MET A 169 -27.14 3.34 3.61
CA MET A 169 -27.46 2.45 2.50
C MET A 169 -26.87 1.04 2.68
N SER A 170 -25.72 0.91 3.33
CA SER A 170 -25.00 -0.35 3.58
C SER A 170 -25.57 -1.10 4.79
N LYS A 171 -26.84 -1.51 4.72
CA LYS A 171 -27.56 -2.12 5.86
C LYS A 171 -26.99 -3.46 6.33
N GLU A 172 -26.22 -4.13 5.47
CA GLU A 172 -25.55 -5.40 5.79
C GLU A 172 -24.20 -5.21 6.52
N LEU A 173 -23.79 -3.97 6.80
CA LEU A 173 -22.50 -3.68 7.42
C LEU A 173 -22.38 -4.33 8.80
N ARG A 174 -21.32 -5.12 8.97
CA ARG A 174 -20.95 -5.84 10.20
C ARG A 174 -19.72 -5.24 10.86
N GLU A 175 -18.75 -4.78 10.07
CA GLU A 175 -17.51 -4.19 10.56
C GLU A 175 -17.28 -2.81 9.93
N LEU A 176 -17.12 -1.80 10.78
CA LEU A 176 -16.76 -0.45 10.37
C LEU A 176 -15.52 0.02 11.13
N GLU A 177 -14.46 0.36 10.40
CA GLU A 177 -13.24 0.91 10.95
C GLU A 177 -12.93 2.25 10.28
N PHE A 178 -12.70 3.29 11.06
CA PHE A 178 -12.23 4.56 10.55
C PHE A 178 -11.23 5.19 11.51
N PHE A 179 -10.10 5.62 10.96
CA PHE A 179 -8.99 6.17 11.74
C PHE A 179 -8.27 7.29 11.01
N TRP A 180 -7.81 8.27 11.78
CA TRP A 180 -7.33 9.57 11.25
C TRP A 180 -8.36 10.24 10.35
N THR A 181 -9.62 10.19 10.76
CA THR A 181 -10.70 10.95 10.13
C THR A 181 -11.18 11.98 11.15
N SER A 182 -11.76 13.10 10.73
CA SER A 182 -12.26 14.13 11.66
C SER A 182 -13.76 13.95 11.91
N ILE A 183 -14.21 12.69 11.99
CA ILE A 183 -15.62 12.33 12.06
C ILE A 183 -16.03 12.25 13.52
N VAL A 184 -16.87 13.18 13.95
CA VAL A 184 -17.35 13.26 15.34
C VAL A 184 -18.81 12.87 15.50
N ASP A 185 -19.60 12.96 14.43
CA ASP A 185 -21.01 12.57 14.44
C ASP A 185 -21.17 11.12 13.98
N LEU A 186 -21.77 10.30 14.84
CA LEU A 186 -22.03 8.88 14.62
C LEU A 186 -23.53 8.58 14.44
N ALA A 187 -24.38 9.60 14.39
CA ALA A 187 -25.82 9.44 14.14
C ALA A 187 -26.17 8.67 12.85
N PRO A 188 -25.42 8.80 11.74
CA PRO A 188 -25.65 8.00 10.52
C PRO A 188 -25.62 6.48 10.75
N LEU A 189 -24.97 6.00 11.82
CA LEU A 189 -24.91 4.56 12.12
C LEU A 189 -26.24 3.99 12.63
N SER A 190 -27.22 4.84 12.99
CA SER A 190 -28.46 4.42 13.67
C SER A 190 -29.27 3.35 12.93
N GLY A 191 -29.16 3.26 11.59
CA GLY A 191 -29.85 2.25 10.78
C GLY A 191 -29.14 0.88 10.69
N LEU A 192 -27.87 0.78 11.09
CA LEU A 192 -26.98 -0.35 10.82
C LEU A 192 -27.09 -1.45 11.89
N LYS A 193 -28.25 -2.11 11.95
CA LYS A 193 -28.58 -3.09 13.00
C LYS A 193 -27.69 -4.34 13.04
N ASN A 194 -27.00 -4.64 11.93
CA ASN A 194 -26.09 -5.78 11.80
C ASN A 194 -24.65 -5.47 12.24
N LEU A 195 -24.35 -4.21 12.56
CA LEU A 195 -23.02 -3.77 12.93
C LEU A 195 -22.61 -4.44 14.26
N SER A 196 -21.57 -5.26 14.20
CA SER A 196 -21.04 -6.01 15.34
C SER A 196 -19.69 -5.48 15.81
N ARG A 197 -18.92 -4.81 14.93
CA ARG A 197 -17.60 -4.26 15.27
C ARG A 197 -17.49 -2.83 14.75
N LEU A 198 -17.17 -1.91 15.65
CA LEU A 198 -16.99 -0.50 15.35
C LEU A 198 -15.65 -0.02 15.91
N SER A 199 -14.81 0.54 15.06
CA SER A 199 -13.55 1.19 15.45
C SER A 199 -13.54 2.63 14.96
N ALA A 200 -13.61 3.58 15.89
CA ALA A 200 -13.56 5.03 15.65
C ALA A 200 -12.33 5.62 16.35
N GLU A 201 -11.15 5.13 15.97
CA GLU A 201 -9.87 5.52 16.58
C GLU A 201 -9.43 6.90 16.06
N ARG A 202 -8.82 7.74 16.90
CA ARG A 202 -8.20 9.01 16.47
C ARG A 202 -9.14 9.95 15.71
N GLN A 203 -10.34 10.16 16.26
CA GLN A 203 -11.39 11.01 15.70
C GLN A 203 -11.55 12.35 16.41
N THR A 204 -10.82 12.57 17.50
CA THR A 204 -10.98 13.73 18.42
C THR A 204 -12.33 13.79 19.13
N LEU A 205 -13.02 12.65 19.29
CA LEU A 205 -14.28 12.56 20.03
C LEU A 205 -14.10 13.01 21.48
N GLU A 206 -14.97 13.90 21.96
CA GLU A 206 -14.98 14.36 23.36
C GLU A 206 -16.07 13.65 24.20
N THR A 207 -17.13 13.20 23.54
CA THR A 207 -18.27 12.51 24.16
C THR A 207 -18.60 11.23 23.41
N VAL A 208 -19.15 10.25 24.12
CA VAL A 208 -19.58 8.99 23.53
C VAL A 208 -21.07 9.06 23.19
N SER A 209 -21.39 9.30 21.92
CA SER A 209 -22.76 9.32 21.41
C SER A 209 -22.96 8.23 20.37
N ILE A 210 -22.99 6.97 20.82
CA ILE A 210 -23.25 5.82 19.96
C ILE A 210 -24.77 5.62 19.84
N PRO A 211 -25.33 5.44 18.63
CA PRO A 211 -26.76 5.18 18.49
C PRO A 211 -27.21 3.94 19.27
N SER A 212 -28.23 4.11 20.12
CA SER A 212 -28.78 3.03 20.97
C SER A 212 -29.43 1.87 20.19
N SER A 213 -29.61 2.04 18.88
CA SER A 213 -30.09 1.02 17.96
C SER A 213 -29.04 -0.05 17.61
N LEU A 214 -27.75 0.19 17.88
CA LEU A 214 -26.64 -0.74 17.59
C LEU A 214 -26.54 -1.89 18.60
N LYS A 215 -27.65 -2.64 18.74
CA LYS A 215 -27.78 -3.73 19.73
C LYS A 215 -26.93 -4.95 19.44
N SER A 216 -26.44 -5.12 18.20
CA SER A 216 -25.59 -6.25 17.79
C SER A 216 -24.11 -6.00 18.01
N LEU A 217 -23.74 -4.79 18.49
CA LEU A 217 -22.34 -4.39 18.65
C LEU A 217 -21.68 -5.21 19.77
N THR A 218 -20.63 -5.97 19.43
CA THR A 218 -19.85 -6.79 20.36
C THR A 218 -18.45 -6.22 20.61
N LEU A 219 -17.89 -5.47 19.65
CA LEU A 219 -16.60 -4.79 19.80
C LEU A 219 -16.76 -3.31 19.50
N LEU A 220 -16.37 -2.48 20.46
CA LEU A 220 -16.30 -1.03 20.32
C LEU A 220 -14.89 -0.53 20.65
N ASN A 221 -14.21 0.04 19.66
CA ASN A 221 -12.90 0.68 19.82
C ASN A 221 -13.01 2.19 19.62
N LEU A 222 -12.69 2.94 20.66
CA LEU A 222 -12.69 4.41 20.73
C LEU A 222 -11.33 4.95 21.19
N ALA A 223 -10.25 4.19 20.98
CA ALA A 223 -8.91 4.57 21.41
C ALA A 223 -8.41 5.89 20.78
N HIS A 224 -7.46 6.54 21.46
CA HIS A 224 -6.80 7.77 21.02
C HIS A 224 -7.76 8.92 20.68
N ASN A 225 -8.80 9.13 21.51
CA ASN A 225 -9.74 10.24 21.40
C ASN A 225 -9.54 11.23 22.56
N LYS A 226 -10.54 12.07 22.84
CA LYS A 226 -10.56 13.04 23.94
C LYS A 226 -11.73 12.77 24.89
N ILE A 227 -12.17 11.51 24.98
CA ILE A 227 -13.37 11.14 25.72
C ILE A 227 -13.10 11.30 27.22
N ALA A 228 -13.94 12.09 27.89
CA ALA A 228 -13.85 12.34 29.33
C ALA A 228 -14.85 11.50 30.15
N SER A 229 -15.90 10.97 29.53
CA SER A 229 -16.90 10.10 30.17
C SER A 229 -17.46 9.08 29.18
N ILE A 230 -17.81 7.89 29.69
CA ILE A 230 -18.46 6.81 28.94
C ILE A 230 -19.99 6.83 28.99
N THR A 231 -20.59 7.88 29.58
CA THR A 231 -22.05 8.09 29.53
C THR A 231 -22.54 8.08 28.09
N GLY A 232 -23.65 7.39 27.81
CA GLY A 232 -24.20 7.18 26.46
C GLY A 232 -24.02 5.75 25.92
N LEU A 233 -23.25 4.90 26.61
CA LEU A 233 -23.05 3.49 26.23
C LEU A 233 -24.09 2.53 26.83
N GLU A 234 -25.00 3.01 27.69
CA GLU A 234 -25.84 2.17 28.56
C GLU A 234 -26.79 1.23 27.79
N ASN A 235 -27.07 1.55 26.52
CA ASN A 235 -27.95 0.76 25.67
C ASN A 235 -27.22 -0.31 24.85
N LEU A 236 -25.89 -0.35 24.88
CA LEU A 236 -25.08 -1.29 24.10
C LEU A 236 -24.90 -2.62 24.82
N THR A 237 -26.01 -3.31 25.06
CA THR A 237 -26.09 -4.48 25.95
C THR A 237 -25.28 -5.70 25.51
N SER A 238 -24.80 -5.73 24.26
CA SER A 238 -24.06 -6.86 23.67
C SER A 238 -22.56 -6.62 23.55
N VAL A 239 -22.05 -5.45 23.95
CA VAL A 239 -20.63 -5.14 23.85
C VAL A 239 -19.84 -6.04 24.80
N GLU A 240 -18.97 -6.87 24.24
CA GLU A 240 -18.08 -7.77 24.96
C GLU A 240 -16.67 -7.19 25.13
N VAL A 241 -16.24 -6.38 24.17
CA VAL A 241 -14.91 -5.76 24.15
C VAL A 241 -15.05 -4.26 23.96
N LEU A 242 -14.56 -3.49 24.96
CA LEU A 242 -14.53 -2.03 24.93
C LEU A 242 -13.08 -1.55 25.06
N ILE A 243 -12.63 -0.81 24.04
CA ILE A 243 -11.27 -0.27 23.96
C ILE A 243 -11.35 1.26 24.02
N LEU A 244 -10.73 1.84 25.05
CA LEU A 244 -10.76 3.27 25.39
C LEU A 244 -9.36 3.78 25.76
N ASP A 245 -8.29 3.13 25.30
CA ASP A 245 -6.94 3.60 25.61
C ASP A 245 -6.65 4.99 25.03
N ASP A 246 -5.73 5.72 25.69
CA ASP A 246 -5.29 7.05 25.29
C ASP A 246 -6.48 8.03 25.13
N ASN A 247 -7.29 8.15 26.18
CA ASN A 247 -8.40 9.09 26.30
C ASN A 247 -8.21 10.01 27.52
N GLN A 248 -9.26 10.73 27.95
CA GLN A 248 -9.22 11.70 29.04
C GLN A 248 -10.17 11.31 30.19
N LEU A 249 -10.45 10.01 30.35
CA LEU A 249 -11.36 9.53 31.38
C LEU A 249 -10.75 9.78 32.76
N THR A 250 -11.51 10.43 33.64
CA THR A 250 -11.16 10.60 35.07
C THR A 250 -11.91 9.61 35.96
N GLU A 251 -13.02 9.08 35.47
CA GLU A 251 -13.85 8.07 36.11
C GLU A 251 -14.47 7.14 35.07
N VAL A 252 -14.95 5.97 35.50
CA VAL A 252 -15.58 4.96 34.62
C VAL A 252 -17.00 4.64 35.10
N LYS A 253 -17.78 5.69 35.34
CA LYS A 253 -19.16 5.55 35.80
C LYS A 253 -20.06 4.96 34.70
N GLY A 254 -20.90 4.00 35.07
CA GLY A 254 -21.87 3.37 34.16
C GLY A 254 -21.37 2.09 33.48
N ILE A 255 -20.17 1.61 33.79
CA ILE A 255 -19.65 0.34 33.22
C ILE A 255 -20.49 -0.88 33.61
N ASP A 256 -21.16 -0.82 34.76
CA ASP A 256 -22.07 -1.83 35.28
C ASP A 256 -23.36 -1.96 34.45
N SER A 257 -23.66 -0.97 33.59
CA SER A 257 -24.77 -1.02 32.63
C SER A 257 -24.47 -1.84 31.37
N LEU A 258 -23.25 -2.37 31.22
CA LEU A 258 -22.84 -3.20 30.08
C LEU A 258 -22.77 -4.69 30.48
N PRO A 259 -23.90 -5.43 30.46
CA PRO A 259 -24.00 -6.76 31.06
C PRO A 259 -23.19 -7.86 30.36
N ALA A 260 -22.77 -7.63 29.12
CA ALA A 260 -21.98 -8.58 28.32
C ALA A 260 -20.48 -8.25 28.30
N LEU A 261 -20.05 -7.15 28.93
CA LEU A 261 -18.68 -6.66 28.79
C LEU A 261 -17.70 -7.59 29.50
N LYS A 262 -16.81 -8.23 28.75
CA LYS A 262 -15.78 -9.17 29.23
C LYS A 262 -14.39 -8.54 29.30
N SER A 263 -14.05 -7.69 28.32
CA SER A 263 -12.71 -7.09 28.20
C SER A 263 -12.79 -5.57 28.09
N LEU A 264 -12.08 -4.89 28.98
CA LEU A 264 -12.05 -3.43 29.09
C LEU A 264 -10.61 -2.89 29.07
N ASN A 265 -10.27 -2.12 28.04
CA ASN A 265 -8.97 -1.44 27.96
C ASN A 265 -9.13 0.06 28.26
N LEU A 266 -8.52 0.51 29.35
CA LEU A 266 -8.50 1.90 29.83
C LEU A 266 -7.07 2.46 29.91
N THR A 267 -6.13 1.87 29.17
CA THR A 267 -4.71 2.27 29.23
C THR A 267 -4.54 3.76 28.95
N ASN A 268 -3.59 4.44 29.60
CA ASN A 268 -3.28 5.86 29.37
C ASN A 268 -4.51 6.78 29.47
N ASN A 269 -5.21 6.71 30.60
CA ASN A 269 -6.28 7.66 30.95
C ASN A 269 -5.89 8.46 32.21
N GLN A 270 -6.81 9.21 32.79
CA GLN A 270 -6.59 10.08 33.96
C GLN A 270 -7.37 9.59 35.18
N ILE A 271 -7.65 8.29 35.26
CA ILE A 271 -8.43 7.70 36.36
C ILE A 271 -7.54 7.67 37.60
N SER A 272 -7.94 8.36 38.67
CA SER A 272 -7.17 8.39 39.93
C SER A 272 -7.85 7.64 41.07
N ASP A 273 -9.13 7.32 40.92
CA ASP A 273 -9.93 6.63 41.93
C ASP A 273 -10.97 5.73 41.25
N LEU A 274 -11.26 4.58 41.87
CA LEU A 274 -12.28 3.63 41.44
C LEU A 274 -13.57 3.72 42.25
N SER A 275 -13.68 4.65 43.22
CA SER A 275 -14.88 4.77 44.07
C SER A 275 -16.18 5.00 43.31
N SER A 276 -16.10 5.61 42.12
CA SER A 276 -17.24 5.85 41.23
C SER A 276 -17.70 4.61 40.45
N ILE A 277 -16.94 3.51 40.50
CA ILE A 277 -17.22 2.28 39.75
C ILE A 277 -18.10 1.36 40.60
N ALA A 278 -19.30 1.07 40.11
CA ALA A 278 -20.07 -0.05 40.66
C ALA A 278 -19.37 -1.37 40.30
N ALA A 279 -19.57 -2.40 41.13
CA ALA A 279 -19.02 -3.72 40.83
C ALA A 279 -19.58 -4.24 39.49
N SER A 280 -18.71 -4.49 38.52
CA SER A 280 -19.12 -5.12 37.28
C SER A 280 -19.21 -6.63 37.47
N ASN A 281 -20.34 -7.21 37.09
CA ASN A 281 -20.58 -8.65 37.17
C ASN A 281 -20.06 -9.43 35.95
N SER A 282 -19.65 -8.73 34.88
CA SER A 282 -19.32 -9.35 33.60
C SER A 282 -17.85 -9.22 33.22
N VAL A 283 -17.16 -8.17 33.67
CA VAL A 283 -15.78 -7.91 33.23
C VAL A 283 -14.82 -8.95 33.78
N GLU A 284 -14.17 -9.66 32.87
CA GLU A 284 -13.18 -10.69 33.13
C GLU A 284 -11.75 -10.14 33.06
N LYS A 285 -11.52 -9.17 32.17
CA LYS A 285 -10.20 -8.58 31.91
C LYS A 285 -10.27 -7.07 31.91
N ILE A 286 -9.40 -6.43 32.70
CA ILE A 286 -9.28 -4.98 32.74
C ILE A 286 -7.81 -4.54 32.63
N ASN A 287 -7.56 -3.53 31.80
CA ASN A 287 -6.26 -2.89 31.68
C ASN A 287 -6.34 -1.42 32.09
N LEU A 288 -5.65 -1.07 33.17
CA LEU A 288 -5.63 0.24 33.82
C LEU A 288 -4.23 0.88 33.79
N LYS A 289 -3.30 0.36 32.97
CA LYS A 289 -1.95 0.91 32.83
C LYS A 289 -1.98 2.38 32.43
N GLY A 290 -0.98 3.16 32.80
CA GLY A 290 -0.89 4.59 32.49
C GLY A 290 -1.95 5.47 33.14
N ASN A 291 -2.61 5.00 34.22
CA ASN A 291 -3.54 5.81 35.02
C ASN A 291 -2.93 6.15 36.38
N PRO A 292 -3.22 7.33 36.97
CA PRO A 292 -2.75 7.75 38.29
C PRO A 292 -3.47 7.05 39.47
N LEU A 293 -3.72 5.73 39.37
CA LEU A 293 -4.38 4.93 40.40
C LEU A 293 -3.41 4.49 41.49
N THR A 294 -3.81 4.65 42.76
CA THR A 294 -3.03 4.18 43.91
C THR A 294 -3.64 2.98 44.63
N ASP A 295 -4.95 2.77 44.50
CA ASP A 295 -5.70 1.70 45.18
C ASP A 295 -6.59 0.93 44.18
N LEU A 296 -6.49 -0.40 44.20
CA LEU A 296 -7.31 -1.31 43.39
C LEU A 296 -8.21 -2.21 44.24
N SER A 297 -8.29 -1.98 45.54
CA SER A 297 -9.03 -2.82 46.49
C SER A 297 -10.50 -3.02 46.07
N LEU A 298 -11.14 -2.01 45.48
CA LEU A 298 -12.52 -2.05 45.00
C LEU A 298 -12.76 -3.06 43.86
N LEU A 299 -11.73 -3.38 43.08
CA LEU A 299 -11.81 -4.45 42.07
C LEU A 299 -11.98 -5.83 42.72
N SER A 300 -11.73 -5.96 44.03
CA SER A 300 -11.98 -7.19 44.78
C SER A 300 -13.43 -7.64 44.80
N ASN A 301 -14.34 -6.71 44.55
CA ASN A 301 -15.77 -6.97 44.56
C ASN A 301 -16.31 -7.39 43.19
N TRP A 302 -15.47 -7.52 42.17
CA TRP A 302 -15.87 -7.87 40.81
C TRP A 302 -15.85 -9.39 40.64
N PRO A 303 -17.02 -10.08 40.64
CA PRO A 303 -17.06 -11.53 40.76
C PRO A 303 -16.50 -12.28 39.54
N ALA A 304 -16.51 -11.67 38.36
CA ALA A 304 -16.02 -12.28 37.12
C ALA A 304 -14.54 -11.95 36.82
N LEU A 305 -13.92 -11.04 37.57
CA LEU A 305 -12.62 -10.49 37.24
C LEU A 305 -11.50 -11.51 37.41
N ALA A 306 -10.81 -11.81 36.31
CA ALA A 306 -9.76 -12.82 36.24
C ALA A 306 -8.37 -12.23 35.97
N GLU A 307 -8.29 -11.15 35.18
CA GLU A 307 -7.03 -10.52 34.77
C GLU A 307 -7.07 -9.01 34.98
N VAL A 308 -6.08 -8.50 35.71
CA VAL A 308 -5.89 -7.06 35.94
C VAL A 308 -4.47 -6.68 35.52
N SER A 309 -4.38 -5.68 34.65
CA SER A 309 -3.13 -5.02 34.25
C SER A 309 -3.09 -3.60 34.81
N SER A 310 -2.06 -3.26 35.59
CA SER A 310 -1.81 -1.91 36.13
C SER A 310 -0.30 -1.68 36.31
N ASP A 311 0.12 -0.41 36.45
CA ASP A 311 1.55 -0.08 36.54
C ASP A 311 2.11 -0.29 37.95
N GLU A 312 1.48 0.25 39.00
CA GLU A 312 1.84 0.02 40.40
C GLU A 312 0.72 0.55 41.30
N ALA A 313 -0.18 -0.33 41.76
CA ALA A 313 -1.20 0.05 42.72
C ALA A 313 -1.16 -0.87 43.95
N ALA A 314 -1.35 -0.29 45.13
CA ALA A 314 -1.44 -1.03 46.38
C ALA A 314 -2.83 -1.67 46.52
N GLY A 315 -2.88 -2.88 47.07
CA GLY A 315 -4.13 -3.61 47.30
C GLY A 315 -4.07 -5.05 46.79
N THR A 316 -4.68 -5.95 47.54
CA THR A 316 -5.01 -7.30 47.06
C THR A 316 -6.04 -7.17 45.95
N VAL A 317 -5.73 -7.69 44.78
CA VAL A 317 -6.64 -7.76 43.62
C VAL A 317 -6.96 -9.24 43.39
N PRO A 318 -8.22 -9.62 43.10
CA PRO A 318 -8.52 -10.98 42.65
C PRO A 318 -7.98 -11.20 41.25
N GLY A 319 -7.48 -12.40 41.00
CA GLY A 319 -6.97 -12.78 39.69
C GLY A 319 -5.47 -12.55 39.53
N LYS A 320 -4.94 -13.01 38.40
CA LYS A 320 -3.50 -12.96 38.11
C LYS A 320 -3.14 -11.51 37.80
N LEU A 321 -2.49 -10.82 38.74
CA LEU A 321 -1.93 -9.49 38.49
C LEU A 321 -0.83 -9.63 37.43
N ILE A 322 -1.11 -9.21 36.19
CA ILE A 322 -0.11 -9.17 35.13
C ILE A 322 0.58 -7.82 35.25
N LYS A 323 1.51 -7.71 36.20
CA LYS A 323 2.47 -6.60 36.24
C LYS A 323 3.25 -6.63 34.94
N LYS A 324 3.32 -5.49 34.25
CA LYS A 324 4.26 -5.36 33.12
C LYS A 324 5.65 -5.59 33.72
N GLU A 325 6.45 -6.48 33.14
CA GLU A 325 7.89 -6.29 33.26
C GLU A 325 8.16 -4.86 32.78
N THR A 326 8.60 -3.99 33.70
CA THR A 326 9.06 -2.66 33.36
C THR A 326 10.17 -2.86 32.34
N LEU A 327 9.88 -2.55 31.07
CA LEU A 327 10.84 -2.73 30.00
C LEU A 327 12.06 -1.89 30.37
N THR A 328 13.21 -2.54 30.42
CA THR A 328 14.48 -1.88 30.65
C THR A 328 14.73 -0.85 29.53
N ASP A 329 15.56 0.16 29.79
CA ASP A 329 15.96 1.16 28.78
C ASP A 329 16.45 0.50 27.47
N ALA A 330 17.08 -0.69 27.58
CA ALA A 330 17.48 -1.51 26.45
C ALA A 330 16.29 -2.05 25.64
N GLN A 331 15.26 -2.57 26.30
CA GLN A 331 14.06 -3.09 25.63
C GLN A 331 13.24 -1.97 24.97
N VAL A 332 13.20 -0.78 25.58
CA VAL A 332 12.57 0.40 24.96
C VAL A 332 13.31 0.81 23.68
N GLN A 333 14.64 0.88 23.74
CA GLN A 333 15.47 1.16 22.56
C GLN A 333 15.35 0.07 21.48
N GLU A 334 15.19 -1.20 21.88
CA GLU A 334 14.96 -2.30 20.95
C GLU A 334 13.65 -2.14 20.20
N GLN A 335 12.57 -1.82 20.92
CA GLN A 335 11.26 -1.65 20.34
C GLN A 335 11.23 -0.51 19.32
N GLU A 336 11.87 0.62 19.65
CA GLU A 336 11.99 1.75 18.72
C GLU A 336 12.84 1.37 17.48
N ALA A 337 13.95 0.66 17.68
CA ALA A 337 14.78 0.17 16.59
C ALA A 337 14.02 -0.79 15.64
N ARG A 338 13.17 -1.67 16.19
CA ARG A 338 12.30 -2.57 15.40
C ARG A 338 11.27 -1.78 14.59
N SER A 339 10.68 -0.74 15.17
CA SER A 339 9.72 0.14 14.49
C SER A 339 10.37 0.91 13.33
N LEU A 340 11.55 1.49 13.56
CA LEU A 340 12.33 2.17 12.52
C LEU A 340 12.72 1.23 11.38
N LYS A 341 13.16 0.01 11.70
CA LYS A 341 13.48 -1.03 10.71
C LYS A 341 12.26 -1.38 9.86
N ALA A 342 11.10 -1.59 10.48
CA ALA A 342 9.86 -1.92 9.77
C ALA A 342 9.47 -0.81 8.79
N LYS A 343 9.45 0.45 9.24
CA LYS A 343 9.16 1.61 8.38
C LYS A 343 10.16 1.76 7.23
N TYR A 344 11.44 1.46 7.47
CA TYR A 344 12.45 1.49 6.41
C TYR A 344 12.18 0.42 5.35
N LEU A 345 11.89 -0.82 5.75
CA LEU A 345 11.63 -1.93 4.84
C LEU A 345 10.31 -1.78 4.07
N GLU A 346 9.30 -1.11 4.64
CA GLU A 346 8.06 -0.78 3.92
C GLU A 346 8.28 0.21 2.77
N ASN A 347 9.23 1.13 2.93
CA ASN A 347 9.44 2.24 1.98
C ASN A 347 10.69 2.07 1.10
N ALA A 348 11.53 1.08 1.39
CA ALA A 348 12.73 0.78 0.64
C ALA A 348 12.58 -0.59 -0.01
N ASN A 349 12.80 -0.67 -1.31
CA ASN A 349 12.94 -1.93 -2.05
C ASN A 349 14.25 -2.63 -1.64
N PHE A 350 14.31 -3.11 -0.40
CA PHE A 350 15.49 -3.72 0.18
C PHE A 350 15.61 -5.19 -0.23
N VAL A 351 16.82 -5.59 -0.61
CA VAL A 351 17.21 -6.97 -0.85
C VAL A 351 18.45 -7.30 -0.03
N GLU A 352 18.41 -8.40 0.71
CA GLU A 352 19.53 -8.82 1.56
C GLU A 352 20.75 -9.20 0.71
N GLU A 353 20.50 -9.99 -0.33
CA GLU A 353 21.50 -10.30 -1.35
C GLU A 353 20.83 -10.28 -2.73
N PRO A 354 21.31 -9.44 -3.68
CA PRO A 354 20.70 -9.35 -4.99
C PRO A 354 20.98 -10.63 -5.78
N SER A 355 19.94 -11.22 -6.37
CA SER A 355 20.06 -12.36 -7.27
C SER A 355 20.55 -11.90 -8.64
N LEU A 356 21.85 -11.64 -8.75
CA LEU A 356 22.49 -11.12 -9.95
C LEU A 356 22.69 -12.21 -11.01
N ALA A 357 22.28 -11.93 -12.25
CA ALA A 357 22.58 -12.77 -13.40
C ALA A 357 24.10 -12.86 -13.66
N ALA A 358 24.64 -14.08 -13.74
CA ALA A 358 26.05 -14.30 -13.98
C ALA A 358 26.49 -13.87 -15.39
N ASN A 359 27.72 -13.36 -15.52
CA ASN A 359 28.39 -13.00 -16.78
C ASN A 359 27.78 -11.82 -17.57
N GLY A 360 27.44 -10.72 -16.90
CA GLY A 360 26.96 -9.53 -17.58
C GLY A 360 28.01 -8.82 -18.45
N ARG A 361 27.55 -8.09 -19.46
CA ARG A 361 28.37 -7.32 -20.42
C ARG A 361 27.73 -5.98 -20.75
N THR A 362 28.57 -5.04 -21.16
CA THR A 362 28.13 -3.74 -21.70
C THR A 362 28.75 -3.53 -23.07
N GLU A 363 27.99 -2.94 -23.99
CA GLU A 363 28.43 -2.57 -25.33
C GLU A 363 28.24 -1.07 -25.53
N GLY A 364 29.20 -0.43 -26.20
CA GLY A 364 29.09 0.99 -26.58
C GLY A 364 29.12 1.98 -25.41
N VAL A 365 29.79 1.64 -24.29
CA VAL A 365 29.93 2.52 -23.13
C VAL A 365 30.75 3.77 -23.50
N ARG A 366 30.12 4.95 -23.42
CA ARG A 366 30.76 6.26 -23.59
C ARG A 366 30.63 7.04 -22.27
N LYS A 367 31.74 7.59 -21.78
CA LYS A 367 31.80 8.31 -20.50
C LYS A 367 32.46 9.67 -20.69
N GLN A 368 31.82 10.71 -20.20
CA GLN A 368 32.41 12.03 -20.05
C GLN A 368 32.23 12.46 -18.60
N ILE A 369 33.29 12.31 -17.80
CA ILE A 369 33.24 12.59 -16.36
C ILE A 369 34.26 13.67 -16.05
N SER A 370 33.79 14.78 -15.50
CA SER A 370 34.65 15.87 -15.04
C SER A 370 34.87 15.73 -13.54
N SER A 371 36.13 15.54 -13.12
CA SER A 371 36.51 15.46 -11.72
C SER A 371 37.03 16.81 -11.24
N HIS A 372 36.49 17.31 -10.13
CA HIS A 372 37.12 18.36 -9.31
C HIS A 372 36.99 17.95 -7.83
N PHE A 373 37.88 17.08 -7.37
CA PHE A 373 38.01 16.74 -5.95
C PHE A 373 38.91 17.78 -5.28
N SER A 374 38.32 18.90 -4.83
CA SER A 374 39.04 19.90 -4.03
C SER A 374 39.00 19.53 -2.54
N LEU A 375 40.14 19.70 -1.85
CA LEU A 375 40.28 19.46 -0.40
C LEU A 375 39.59 20.51 0.48
N ASN A 376 39.22 21.66 -0.07
CA ASN A 376 38.68 22.80 0.70
C ASN A 376 37.21 23.15 0.37
N GLY A 377 36.43 22.19 -0.14
CA GLY A 377 35.00 22.35 -0.42
C GLY A 377 34.31 21.00 -0.65
N LYS A 378 33.00 20.99 -0.97
CA LYS A 378 32.29 19.76 -1.38
C LYS A 378 33.00 19.18 -2.61
N SER A 379 33.79 18.13 -2.40
CA SER A 379 34.38 17.35 -3.48
C SER A 379 33.25 16.71 -4.27
N GLY A 380 33.15 17.02 -5.56
CA GLY A 380 32.08 16.55 -6.43
C GLY A 380 32.60 16.29 -7.82
N PHE A 381 31.93 15.40 -8.53
CA PHE A 381 32.19 15.16 -9.94
C PHE A 381 30.85 15.16 -10.64
N LYS A 382 30.82 15.77 -11.82
CA LYS A 382 29.65 15.76 -12.70
C LYS A 382 30.04 15.09 -13.99
N GLY A 383 29.12 14.33 -14.55
CA GLY A 383 29.42 13.60 -15.76
C GLY A 383 28.24 12.89 -16.34
N GLU A 384 28.43 12.42 -17.55
CA GLU A 384 27.45 11.66 -18.31
C GLU A 384 28.03 10.30 -18.69
N ILE A 385 27.18 9.28 -18.62
CA ILE A 385 27.51 7.91 -19.03
C ILE A 385 26.38 7.44 -19.95
N ALA A 386 26.74 7.13 -21.19
CA ALA A 386 25.85 6.49 -22.15
C ALA A 386 26.28 5.04 -22.37
N ILE A 387 25.33 4.12 -22.37
CA ILE A 387 25.54 2.68 -22.59
C ILE A 387 24.56 2.25 -23.68
N ASN A 388 25.07 1.80 -24.82
CA ASN A 388 24.21 1.38 -25.93
C ASN A 388 23.42 0.11 -25.57
N LYS A 389 24.08 -0.86 -24.93
CA LYS A 389 23.44 -2.10 -24.48
C LYS A 389 24.09 -2.64 -23.20
N LEU A 390 23.28 -3.05 -22.24
CA LEU A 390 23.66 -3.75 -21.01
C LEU A 390 22.91 -5.08 -20.99
N SER A 391 23.58 -6.17 -20.66
CA SER A 391 22.96 -7.49 -20.50
C SER A 391 23.50 -8.19 -19.27
N GLY A 392 22.64 -8.80 -18.46
CA GLY A 392 23.00 -9.41 -17.19
C GLY A 392 23.51 -8.40 -16.16
N SER A 393 24.12 -8.88 -15.08
CA SER A 393 24.59 -8.00 -14.01
C SER A 393 26.01 -7.50 -14.23
N VAL A 394 26.21 -6.19 -14.09
CA VAL A 394 27.47 -5.51 -14.35
C VAL A 394 27.82 -4.55 -13.22
N ARG A 395 29.08 -4.61 -12.77
CA ARG A 395 29.68 -3.55 -11.96
C ARG A 395 30.28 -2.51 -12.89
N LEU A 396 29.59 -1.39 -13.07
CA LEU A 396 30.03 -0.32 -13.97
C LEU A 396 30.93 0.66 -13.21
N PRO A 397 32.22 0.80 -13.56
CA PRO A 397 33.09 1.80 -12.92
C PRO A 397 32.62 3.21 -13.27
N VAL A 398 32.36 4.05 -12.28
CA VAL A 398 31.85 5.42 -12.45
C VAL A 398 32.88 6.46 -12.05
N ALA A 399 33.67 6.20 -11.02
CA ALA A 399 34.74 7.09 -10.60
C ALA A 399 36.02 6.33 -10.28
N GLU A 400 37.15 7.01 -10.37
CA GLU A 400 38.47 6.53 -9.99
C GLU A 400 39.15 7.68 -9.23
N THR A 401 39.92 7.35 -8.20
CA THR A 401 40.62 8.34 -7.41
C THR A 401 41.96 7.78 -6.94
N ASP A 402 43.00 8.60 -7.09
CA ASP A 402 44.33 8.32 -6.55
C ASP A 402 44.48 8.86 -5.12
N ASN A 403 43.44 9.51 -4.58
CA ASN A 403 43.47 10.07 -3.24
C ASN A 403 43.24 8.97 -2.18
N LEU A 404 44.30 8.70 -1.41
CA LEU A 404 44.32 7.72 -0.31
C LEU A 404 43.25 7.98 0.76
N GLU A 405 42.85 9.22 1.01
CA GLU A 405 41.83 9.55 2.02
C GLU A 405 40.43 9.08 1.64
N PHE A 406 40.19 8.91 0.34
CA PHE A 406 38.95 8.40 -0.20
C PHE A 406 39.04 6.90 -0.48
N GLN A 407 40.17 6.21 -0.27
CA GLN A 407 40.23 4.76 -0.46
C GLN A 407 39.34 4.04 0.56
N ASN A 408 38.54 3.09 0.07
CA ASN A 408 37.63 2.25 0.87
C ASN A 408 36.52 3.00 1.60
N LYS A 409 36.22 4.25 1.23
CA LYS A 409 35.04 4.96 1.72
C LYS A 409 33.90 4.84 0.71
N GLU A 410 32.69 4.62 1.21
CA GLU A 410 31.50 4.71 0.35
C GLU A 410 31.32 6.15 -0.14
N ILE A 411 31.01 6.29 -1.42
CA ILE A 411 30.74 7.58 -2.05
C ILE A 411 29.29 7.56 -2.52
N LYS A 412 28.50 8.52 -2.05
CA LYS A 412 27.12 8.71 -2.51
C LYS A 412 27.12 9.52 -3.79
N ILE A 413 26.38 9.04 -4.79
CA ILE A 413 26.09 9.79 -6.00
C ILE A 413 24.59 10.01 -6.15
N SER A 414 24.24 11.05 -6.89
CA SER A 414 22.89 11.35 -7.30
C SER A 414 22.86 11.82 -8.75
N GLY A 415 21.70 11.74 -9.37
CA GLY A 415 21.56 12.17 -10.75
C GLY A 415 20.24 11.72 -11.35
N THR A 416 20.16 11.75 -12.67
CA THR A 416 19.03 11.21 -13.44
C THR A 416 19.48 10.09 -14.34
N VAL A 417 18.68 9.04 -14.46
CA VAL A 417 18.91 7.90 -15.35
C VAL A 417 17.69 7.71 -16.25
N SER A 418 17.92 7.37 -17.51
CA SER A 418 16.88 6.96 -18.45
C SER A 418 17.31 5.70 -19.19
N VAL A 419 16.34 4.82 -19.48
CA VAL A 419 16.52 3.60 -20.28
C VAL A 419 15.53 3.66 -21.42
N GLU A 420 15.93 3.30 -22.64
CA GLU A 420 15.01 3.31 -23.80
C GLU A 420 14.13 2.06 -23.83
N SER A 421 14.70 0.89 -23.58
CA SER A 421 13.96 -0.37 -23.52
C SER A 421 14.65 -1.42 -22.63
N GLY A 422 13.84 -2.35 -22.13
CA GLY A 422 14.23 -3.39 -21.18
C GLY A 422 14.42 -2.88 -19.74
N SER A 423 14.75 -3.75 -18.78
CA SER A 423 14.79 -3.36 -17.36
C SER A 423 16.18 -2.91 -16.94
N LEU A 424 16.24 -2.03 -15.95
CA LEU A 424 17.49 -1.66 -15.28
C LEU A 424 17.24 -1.47 -13.81
N THR A 425 17.94 -2.25 -12.99
CA THR A 425 17.96 -2.09 -11.54
C THR A 425 19.32 -1.56 -11.12
N VAL A 426 19.30 -0.45 -10.39
CA VAL A 426 20.46 0.12 -9.71
C VAL A 426 20.45 -0.36 -8.27
N TYR A 427 21.45 -1.14 -7.87
CA TYR A 427 21.60 -1.59 -6.49
C TYR A 427 22.52 -0.65 -5.72
N SER A 428 22.01 -0.10 -4.62
CA SER A 428 22.78 0.73 -3.69
C SER A 428 23.06 -0.07 -2.40
N PRO A 429 24.31 -0.38 -2.06
CA PRO A 429 24.64 -1.03 -0.81
C PRO A 429 24.22 -0.14 0.37
N VAL A 430 23.69 -0.77 1.41
CA VAL A 430 23.32 -0.12 2.67
C VAL A 430 23.72 -0.99 3.84
N GLU A 431 24.34 -0.35 4.84
CA GLU A 431 24.51 -0.91 6.18
C GLU A 431 23.86 0.07 7.18
N ILE A 432 22.75 -0.35 7.77
CA ILE A 432 21.96 0.49 8.67
C ILE A 432 21.85 -0.17 10.03
N ASN A 433 22.35 0.51 11.05
CA ASN A 433 22.25 0.09 12.44
C ASN A 433 21.07 0.81 13.11
N PHE A 434 19.89 0.18 13.08
CA PHE A 434 18.66 0.76 13.64
C PHE A 434 18.71 0.90 15.15
N TRP A 435 19.46 0.05 15.84
CA TRP A 435 19.70 0.19 17.28
C TRP A 435 20.40 1.50 17.64
N SER A 436 21.42 1.87 16.86
CA SER A 436 22.14 3.13 17.05
C SER A 436 21.28 4.33 16.67
N GLN A 437 20.44 4.21 15.63
CA GLN A 437 19.52 5.28 15.24
C GLN A 437 18.44 5.51 16.30
N ALA A 438 17.90 4.44 16.89
CA ALA A 438 16.92 4.50 17.97
C ALA A 438 17.41 5.30 19.19
N SER A 439 18.74 5.40 19.40
CA SER A 439 19.32 6.20 20.48
C SER A 439 18.96 7.69 20.42
N LEU A 440 18.55 8.20 19.24
CA LEU A 440 18.11 9.58 19.05
C LEU A 440 16.65 9.81 19.50
N PHE A 441 15.88 8.73 19.69
CA PHE A 441 14.44 8.77 19.92
C PHE A 441 14.04 8.25 21.30
N VAL A 442 15.01 7.87 22.13
CA VAL A 442 14.79 7.38 23.49
C VAL A 442 15.45 8.30 24.52
N ASP A 443 14.80 8.49 25.66
CA ASP A 443 15.24 9.45 26.69
C ASP A 443 16.56 9.05 27.36
N ARG A 444 16.81 7.74 27.51
CA ARG A 444 18.01 7.17 28.15
C ARG A 444 18.65 6.12 27.26
N PRO A 445 19.40 6.53 26.22
CA PRO A 445 19.99 5.60 25.28
C PRO A 445 21.09 4.76 25.94
N VAL A 446 21.04 3.45 25.71
CA VAL A 446 22.04 2.50 26.20
C VAL A 446 23.29 2.60 25.32
N ARG A 447 24.38 3.10 25.91
CA ARG A 447 25.62 3.45 25.18
C ARG A 447 26.61 2.30 24.97
N ARG A 448 26.42 1.15 25.64
CA ARG A 448 27.31 -0.02 25.56
C ARG A 448 26.49 -1.29 25.73
N GLY A 449 26.29 -2.02 24.64
CA GLY A 449 25.61 -3.31 24.61
C GLY A 449 25.79 -3.98 23.25
N GLU A 450 25.66 -5.30 23.22
CA GLU A 450 25.54 -6.03 21.96
C GLU A 450 24.26 -5.58 21.25
N VAL A 451 24.37 -5.26 19.96
CA VAL A 451 23.21 -4.90 19.14
C VAL A 451 22.38 -6.16 18.94
N PRO A 452 21.09 -6.18 19.31
CA PRO A 452 20.25 -7.36 19.11
C PRO A 452 20.21 -7.79 17.64
N ASP A 453 20.15 -9.10 17.43
CA ASP A 453 20.17 -9.70 16.10
C ASP A 453 19.05 -9.16 15.21
N GLY A 454 19.40 -8.91 13.95
CA GLY A 454 18.50 -8.37 12.95
C GLY A 454 18.22 -6.87 13.05
N LEU A 455 18.80 -6.13 14.00
CA LEU A 455 18.72 -4.65 14.03
C LEU A 455 19.83 -3.94 13.27
N VAL A 456 20.81 -4.70 12.81
CA VAL A 456 21.74 -4.25 11.76
C VAL A 456 21.29 -4.86 10.44
N LEU A 457 20.91 -4.00 9.51
CA LEU A 457 20.51 -4.39 8.17
C LEU A 457 21.70 -4.21 7.24
N LYS A 458 22.11 -5.28 6.55
CA LYS A 458 23.17 -5.27 5.53
C LYS A 458 22.60 -5.85 4.25
N GLY A 459 22.74 -5.14 3.15
CA GLY A 459 22.23 -5.56 1.86
C GLY A 459 22.19 -4.39 0.88
N TYR A 460 21.17 -4.34 0.05
CA TYR A 460 21.06 -3.36 -1.02
C TYR A 460 19.64 -2.79 -1.10
N VAL A 461 19.53 -1.51 -1.44
CA VAL A 461 18.29 -0.93 -1.94
C VAL A 461 18.30 -1.06 -3.46
N ALA A 462 17.33 -1.77 -4.00
CA ALA A 462 17.14 -2.01 -5.42
C ALA A 462 16.22 -0.93 -5.99
N ARG A 463 16.73 -0.13 -6.93
CA ARG A 463 15.92 0.87 -7.63
C ARG A 463 15.75 0.49 -9.08
N GLU A 464 14.56 0.05 -9.44
CA GLU A 464 14.20 -0.23 -10.82
C GLU A 464 13.93 1.07 -11.57
N ILE A 465 14.44 1.15 -12.79
CA ILE A 465 14.31 2.28 -13.70
C ILE A 465 13.46 1.84 -14.88
N THR A 466 12.27 2.40 -14.96
CA THR A 466 11.30 2.09 -16.01
C THR A 466 11.71 2.73 -17.35
N PRO A 467 11.53 2.03 -18.48
CA PRO A 467 11.79 2.59 -19.82
C PRO A 467 11.01 3.88 -20.11
N GLY A 468 11.62 4.76 -20.91
CA GLY A 468 10.93 5.93 -21.49
C GLY A 468 10.80 7.16 -20.59
N SER A 469 11.33 7.13 -19.35
CA SER A 469 11.32 8.27 -18.43
C SER A 469 12.70 8.60 -17.85
N LYS A 470 12.95 9.88 -17.55
CA LYS A 470 14.13 10.32 -16.78
C LYS A 470 13.81 10.22 -15.30
N VAL A 471 14.43 9.25 -14.61
CA VAL A 471 14.17 8.96 -13.20
C VAL A 471 15.33 9.51 -12.36
N PRO A 472 15.08 10.35 -11.34
CA PRO A 472 16.13 10.73 -10.41
C PRO A 472 16.56 9.50 -9.61
N PHE A 473 17.85 9.30 -9.38
CA PHE A 473 18.36 8.22 -8.55
C PHE A 473 19.42 8.71 -7.58
N SER A 474 19.63 7.95 -6.51
CA SER A 474 20.78 8.10 -5.64
C SER A 474 21.26 6.72 -5.22
N ALA A 475 22.57 6.52 -5.22
CA ALA A 475 23.18 5.24 -4.90
C ALA A 475 24.54 5.45 -4.23
N ASN A 476 24.90 4.51 -3.36
CA ASN A 476 26.25 4.37 -2.82
C ASN A 476 27.11 3.57 -3.82
N LEU A 477 28.35 4.02 -4.03
CA LEU A 477 29.30 3.33 -4.90
C LEU A 477 30.13 2.32 -4.11
N LEU A 478 30.29 1.13 -4.67
CA LEU A 478 31.13 0.08 -4.09
C LEU A 478 32.62 0.35 -4.38
N PRO A 479 33.51 0.34 -3.38
CA PRO A 479 34.95 0.41 -3.58
C PRO A 479 35.49 -0.92 -4.13
N PHE A 480 36.26 -0.86 -5.21
CA PHE A 480 36.98 -2.01 -5.77
C PHE A 480 38.28 -1.55 -6.46
N ALA A 481 39.43 -1.84 -5.84
CA ALA A 481 40.76 -1.55 -6.38
C ALA A 481 40.93 -0.11 -6.95
N SER A 482 40.70 0.89 -6.10
CA SER A 482 40.75 2.34 -6.42
C SER A 482 39.66 2.87 -7.36
N ARG A 483 38.71 2.01 -7.76
CA ARG A 483 37.54 2.39 -8.55
C ARG A 483 36.26 2.27 -7.74
N TYR A 484 35.32 3.13 -8.10
CA TYR A 484 33.99 3.20 -7.53
C TYR A 484 32.99 2.77 -8.57
N ALA A 485 32.27 1.68 -8.30
CA ALA A 485 31.36 1.08 -9.27
C ALA A 485 29.90 1.15 -8.82
N LEU A 486 29.02 1.37 -9.80
CA LEU A 486 27.60 1.10 -9.67
C LEU A 486 27.34 -0.37 -9.93
N LEU A 487 26.53 -0.99 -9.08
CA LEU A 487 26.03 -2.33 -9.31
C LEU A 487 24.71 -2.22 -10.08
N LEU A 488 24.73 -2.70 -11.31
CA LEU A 488 23.61 -2.64 -12.24
C LEU A 488 23.18 -4.05 -12.63
N ASP A 489 21.89 -4.25 -12.84
CA ASP A 489 21.36 -5.46 -13.45
C ASP A 489 20.28 -5.10 -14.46
N SER A 490 20.31 -5.73 -15.62
CA SER A 490 19.32 -5.49 -16.68
C SER A 490 18.25 -6.57 -16.80
N GLY A 491 18.19 -7.50 -15.85
CA GLY A 491 17.33 -8.67 -15.94
C GLY A 491 17.55 -9.47 -17.23
N GLU A 492 16.53 -10.25 -17.61
CA GLU A 492 16.58 -11.15 -18.78
C GLU A 492 16.46 -10.42 -20.12
N GLU A 493 15.73 -9.29 -20.18
CA GLU A 493 15.48 -8.56 -21.42
C GLU A 493 16.66 -7.68 -21.86
N GLY A 494 17.63 -7.42 -20.97
CA GLY A 494 18.70 -6.46 -21.21
C GLY A 494 18.23 -5.02 -21.06
N ALA A 495 19.15 -4.05 -21.06
CA ALA A 495 18.82 -2.63 -21.05
C ALA A 495 19.47 -1.97 -22.27
N VAL A 496 18.70 -1.22 -23.04
CA VAL A 496 19.17 -0.56 -24.27
C VAL A 496 19.14 0.95 -24.09
N ASN A 497 20.19 1.62 -24.59
CA ASN A 497 20.39 3.07 -24.55
C ASN A 497 20.18 3.65 -23.15
N VAL A 498 20.92 3.11 -22.18
CA VAL A 498 20.95 3.61 -20.81
C VAL A 498 21.77 4.89 -20.76
N HIS A 499 21.20 5.96 -20.21
CA HIS A 499 21.86 7.25 -20.08
C HIS A 499 21.81 7.74 -18.64
N PHE A 500 22.97 7.92 -18.01
CA PHE A 500 23.12 8.52 -16.69
C PHE A 500 23.65 9.94 -16.81
N VAL A 501 23.03 10.88 -16.10
CA VAL A 501 23.55 12.23 -15.82
C VAL A 501 23.81 12.30 -14.32
N LEU A 502 25.05 12.52 -13.92
CA LEU A 502 25.54 12.48 -12.54
C LEU A 502 25.80 13.91 -12.02
N GLU A 503 25.41 14.17 -10.78
CA GLU A 503 25.47 15.48 -10.13
C GLU A 503 26.35 15.55 -8.88
#